data_AF-A0A1N6YE21-F1
#
_entry.id   AF-A0A1N6YE21-F1
#
_cell.length_a   1.000
_cell.length_b   1.000
_cell.length_c   1.000
_cell.angle_alpha   90.00
_cell.angle_beta   90.00
_cell.angle_gamma   90.00
#
_symmetry.space_group_name_H-M   'P 1'
#
loop_
_entity.id
_entity.type
_entity.pdbx_description
1 polymer ?
#
loop_
_entity_poly.entity_id
_entity_poly.type
_entity_poly.pdbx_seq_one_letter_code
_entity_poly.pdbx_strand_id
1 'polypeptide(L)'
;MSESTPSVSEGTGVATPDGRGVVAAVLTSDFEFPQGEDELTDVSASDDEPAYVVGLESVGSAVYRETALESTDFEDDGAPESTDGEALTGIVDEDVNGLDDLPEGWDRDSVLEYWSSIGGSWEECTDEMRDELGEERAKQHCSAMKDEVVRTQRWRNRF
;
A
#
# COMPACT_ATOMS: atom_id res chain seq x y z
N MET A 1 -23.75 -3.78 18.78
CA MET A 1 -23.27 -3.68 17.40
C MET A 1 -21.85 -4.18 17.47
N SER A 2 -21.57 -5.33 16.84
CA SER A 2 -20.21 -5.87 16.82
C SER A 2 -19.44 -5.05 15.81
N GLU A 3 -18.51 -4.22 16.28
CA GLU A 3 -17.48 -3.64 15.41
C GLU A 3 -16.64 -4.83 14.92
N SER A 4 -16.88 -5.27 13.68
CA SER A 4 -15.95 -6.19 13.02
C SER A 4 -14.82 -5.30 12.53
N THR A 5 -13.79 -5.14 13.37
CA THR A 5 -12.52 -4.56 12.93
C THR A 5 -12.06 -5.35 11.72
N PRO A 6 -11.68 -4.70 10.61
CA PRO A 6 -11.08 -5.41 9.50
C PRO A 6 -9.88 -6.21 10.02
N SER A 7 -9.79 -7.46 9.57
CA SER A 7 -8.72 -8.39 9.96
C SER A 7 -7.37 -8.01 9.33
N VAL A 8 -7.42 -7.16 8.32
CA VAL A 8 -6.28 -6.60 7.59
C VAL A 8 -6.24 -5.09 7.82
N SER A 9 -5.05 -4.55 8.12
CA SER A 9 -4.81 -3.12 8.33
C SER A 9 -3.68 -2.61 7.43
N GLU A 10 -3.51 -1.29 7.33
CA GLU A 10 -2.34 -0.68 6.71
C GLU A 10 -1.03 -1.27 7.28
N GLY A 11 -0.03 -1.47 6.42
CA GLY A 11 1.24 -2.11 6.77
C GLY A 11 1.18 -3.63 6.93
N THR A 12 0.00 -4.24 6.88
CA THR A 12 -0.10 -5.71 6.95
C THR A 12 0.39 -6.32 5.64
N GLY A 13 1.31 -7.28 5.74
CA GLY A 13 1.67 -8.13 4.62
C GLY A 13 0.49 -9.00 4.21
N VAL A 14 0.20 -9.06 2.92
CA VAL A 14 -0.91 -9.84 2.39
C VAL A 14 -0.50 -10.62 1.14
N ALA A 15 -1.05 -11.81 1.04
CA ALA A 15 -1.04 -12.60 -0.18
C ALA A 15 -2.21 -12.17 -1.07
N THR A 16 -1.94 -11.97 -2.35
CA THR A 16 -2.92 -11.62 -3.38
C THR A 16 -2.81 -12.62 -4.54
N PRO A 17 -3.81 -12.72 -5.43
CA PRO A 17 -3.69 -13.54 -6.64
C PRO A 17 -2.48 -13.15 -7.51
N ASP A 18 -2.12 -11.87 -7.53
CA ASP A 18 -1.01 -11.32 -8.31
C ASP A 18 0.35 -11.40 -7.60
N GLY A 19 0.39 -11.93 -6.37
CA GLY A 19 1.61 -12.14 -5.59
C GLY A 19 1.56 -11.57 -4.18
N ARG A 20 2.70 -11.55 -3.49
CA ARG A 20 2.85 -10.92 -2.17
C ARG A 20 2.83 -9.40 -2.30
N GLY A 21 2.21 -8.73 -1.33
CA GLY A 21 2.23 -7.28 -1.23
C GLY A 21 1.99 -6.79 0.19
N VAL A 22 1.99 -5.48 0.36
CA VAL A 22 1.67 -4.81 1.63
C VAL A 22 0.46 -3.91 1.44
N VAL A 23 -0.44 -3.87 2.42
CA VAL A 23 -1.54 -2.91 2.42
C VAL A 23 -0.99 -1.51 2.62
N ALA A 24 -1.13 -0.68 1.59
CA ALA A 24 -0.65 0.70 1.55
C ALA A 24 -1.69 1.70 2.07
N ALA A 25 -2.98 1.36 1.95
CA ALA A 25 -4.09 2.16 2.42
C ALA A 25 -5.35 1.29 2.55
N VAL A 26 -6.17 1.57 3.56
CA VAL A 26 -7.52 0.98 3.73
C VAL A 26 -8.55 2.08 3.62
N LEU A 27 -9.45 1.99 2.64
CA LEU A 27 -10.51 2.96 2.44
C LEU A 27 -11.88 2.36 2.78
N THR A 28 -12.66 3.13 3.55
CA THR A 28 -14.04 2.81 3.95
C THR A 28 -15.07 3.73 3.31
N SER A 29 -14.71 4.41 2.22
CA SER A 29 -15.60 5.29 1.45
C SER A 29 -15.27 5.21 -0.03
N ASP A 30 -16.23 5.56 -0.89
CA ASP A 30 -16.01 5.59 -2.33
C ASP A 30 -14.83 6.48 -2.72
N PHE A 31 -14.02 5.98 -3.64
CA PHE A 31 -12.85 6.69 -4.13
C PHE A 31 -12.52 6.26 -5.55
N GLU A 32 -11.69 7.04 -6.21
CA GLU A 32 -11.26 6.79 -7.57
C GLU A 32 -9.77 6.43 -7.57
N PHE A 33 -9.45 5.22 -8.02
CA PHE A 33 -8.09 4.71 -8.10
C PHE A 33 -7.54 4.86 -9.53
N PRO A 34 -6.29 5.33 -9.71
CA PRO A 34 -5.68 5.39 -11.04
C PRO A 34 -5.61 4.01 -11.69
N GLN A 35 -5.71 3.95 -13.01
CA GLN A 35 -5.69 2.74 -13.82
C GLN A 35 -4.89 2.96 -15.11
N GLY A 36 -3.66 3.47 -14.96
CA GLY A 36 -2.77 3.81 -16.06
C GLY A 36 -2.61 5.33 -16.26
N GLU A 37 -2.05 5.71 -17.41
CA GLU A 37 -1.54 7.07 -17.66
C GLU A 37 -2.61 8.17 -17.47
N ASP A 38 -3.89 7.93 -17.79
CA ASP A 38 -4.96 8.94 -17.63
C ASP A 38 -6.35 8.35 -17.27
N GLU A 39 -6.43 7.06 -16.92
CA GLU A 39 -7.68 6.41 -16.53
C GLU A 39 -7.85 6.34 -15.01
N LEU A 40 -9.09 6.52 -14.57
CA LEU A 40 -9.50 6.40 -13.17
C LEU A 40 -10.64 5.39 -13.11
N THR A 41 -10.60 4.50 -12.11
CA THR A 41 -11.68 3.56 -11.82
C THR A 41 -12.30 3.88 -10.48
N ASP A 42 -13.61 4.06 -10.48
CA ASP A 42 -14.42 4.21 -9.28
C ASP A 42 -14.44 2.89 -8.49
N VAL A 43 -13.95 2.94 -7.27
CA VAL A 43 -13.97 1.83 -6.32
C VAL A 43 -15.00 2.15 -5.24
N SER A 44 -16.00 1.28 -5.10
CA SER A 44 -16.99 1.37 -4.03
C SER A 44 -16.45 0.76 -2.75
N ALA A 45 -16.24 1.58 -1.72
CA ALA A 45 -15.86 1.11 -0.39
C ALA A 45 -16.79 1.67 0.69
N SER A 46 -16.88 0.97 1.81
CA SER A 46 -17.75 1.32 2.94
C SER A 46 -17.15 0.74 4.22
N ASP A 47 -17.57 1.19 5.41
CA ASP A 47 -17.15 0.59 6.68
C ASP A 47 -17.41 -0.94 6.74
N ASP A 48 -18.52 -1.41 6.19
CA ASP A 48 -18.85 -2.84 6.13
C ASP A 48 -18.11 -3.61 5.01
N GLU A 49 -17.62 -2.90 3.98
CA GLU A 49 -16.92 -3.49 2.85
C GLU A 49 -15.77 -2.57 2.41
N PRO A 50 -14.68 -2.51 3.21
CA PRO A 50 -13.54 -1.68 2.88
C PRO A 50 -12.84 -2.15 1.62
N ALA A 51 -12.05 -1.25 1.03
CA ALA A 51 -11.20 -1.50 -0.10
C ALA A 51 -9.74 -1.31 0.31
N TYR A 52 -8.90 -2.24 -0.12
CA TYR A 52 -7.51 -2.34 0.32
C TYR A 52 -6.60 -2.08 -0.86
N VAL A 53 -5.83 -1.01 -0.79
CA VAL A 53 -4.81 -0.71 -1.79
C VAL A 53 -3.56 -1.51 -1.40
N VAL A 54 -3.17 -2.47 -2.23
CA VAL A 54 -2.02 -3.34 -1.97
C VAL A 54 -0.90 -3.00 -2.95
N GLY A 55 0.26 -2.63 -2.40
CA GLY A 55 1.50 -2.51 -3.17
C GLY A 55 2.10 -3.89 -3.37
N LEU A 56 2.16 -4.36 -4.62
CA LEU A 56 2.71 -5.68 -4.96
C LEU A 56 4.24 -5.61 -4.95
N GLU A 57 4.89 -6.65 -4.44
CA GLU A 57 6.35 -6.78 -4.44
C GLU A 57 6.88 -6.89 -5.87
N SER A 58 6.18 -7.69 -6.71
CA SER A 58 6.60 -7.97 -8.09
C SER A 58 6.50 -6.76 -9.01
N VAL A 59 5.32 -6.13 -9.10
CA VAL A 59 5.11 -4.94 -9.95
C VAL A 59 3.81 -4.23 -9.57
N GLY A 60 3.88 -2.91 -9.42
CA GLY A 60 2.70 -2.06 -9.27
C GLY A 60 1.96 -2.13 -7.93
N SER A 61 0.73 -1.61 -7.95
CA SER A 61 -0.25 -1.70 -6.87
C SER A 61 -1.66 -1.94 -7.44
N ALA A 62 -2.52 -2.61 -6.68
CA ALA A 62 -3.90 -2.84 -7.09
C ALA A 62 -4.82 -2.81 -5.88
N VAL A 63 -6.12 -2.62 -6.14
CA VAL A 63 -7.13 -2.60 -5.08
C VAL A 63 -7.78 -3.96 -4.96
N TYR A 64 -7.91 -4.45 -3.75
CA TYR A 64 -8.51 -5.74 -3.42
C TYR A 64 -9.59 -5.59 -2.35
N ARG A 65 -10.40 -6.63 -2.20
CA ARG A 65 -11.30 -6.83 -1.07
C ARG A 65 -10.60 -7.65 0.00
N GLU A 66 -11.02 -7.51 1.26
CA GLU A 66 -10.54 -8.37 2.36
C GLU A 66 -10.68 -9.85 2.01
N THR A 67 -11.77 -10.24 1.33
CA THR A 67 -12.02 -11.63 0.91
C THR A 67 -11.05 -12.17 -0.14
N ALA A 68 -10.35 -11.29 -0.85
CA ALA A 68 -9.32 -11.63 -1.83
C ALA A 68 -7.91 -11.59 -1.22
N LEU A 69 -7.78 -11.15 0.02
CA LEU A 69 -6.51 -11.00 0.73
C LEU A 69 -6.38 -12.07 1.80
N GLU A 70 -5.17 -12.57 1.97
CA GLU A 70 -4.83 -13.44 3.09
C GLU A 70 -3.66 -12.81 3.85
N SER A 71 -3.84 -12.55 5.15
CA SER A 71 -2.80 -11.97 6.00
C SER A 71 -1.60 -12.91 6.04
N THR A 72 -0.44 -12.41 5.62
CA THR A 72 0.83 -13.14 5.59
C THR A 72 1.90 -12.29 6.25
N ASP A 73 2.81 -12.94 6.97
CA ASP A 73 3.91 -12.24 7.59
C ASP A 73 5.11 -12.20 6.63
N PHE A 74 5.74 -11.04 6.48
CA PHE A 74 6.93 -10.91 5.63
C PHE A 74 8.13 -11.67 6.22
N GLU A 75 8.17 -11.92 7.54
CA GLU A 75 9.20 -12.72 8.19
C GLU A 75 9.06 -14.23 7.92
N ASP A 76 7.90 -14.68 7.41
CA ASP A 76 7.70 -16.06 6.99
C ASP A 76 8.20 -16.26 5.54
N ASP A 77 9.35 -16.93 5.43
CA ASP A 77 10.04 -17.34 4.19
C ASP A 77 9.20 -18.28 3.30
N GLY A 78 7.99 -18.65 3.74
CA GLY A 78 7.03 -19.39 2.94
C GLY A 78 6.44 -18.50 1.84
N ALA A 79 6.68 -18.83 0.57
CA ALA A 79 6.01 -18.18 -0.55
C ALA A 79 4.48 -18.26 -0.32
N PRO A 80 3.78 -17.12 -0.31
CA PRO A 80 2.35 -17.14 -0.03
C PRO A 80 1.63 -17.91 -1.11
N GLU A 81 0.64 -18.71 -0.71
CA GLU A 81 -0.26 -19.36 -1.66
C GLU A 81 -1.07 -18.24 -2.33
N SER A 82 -1.00 -18.12 -3.65
CA SER A 82 -1.82 -17.16 -4.39
C SER A 82 -3.28 -17.35 -3.99
N THR A 83 -3.94 -16.27 -3.59
CA THR A 83 -5.34 -16.34 -3.14
C THR A 83 -6.27 -16.50 -4.34
N ASP A 84 -7.42 -17.15 -4.14
CA ASP A 84 -8.47 -17.36 -5.17
C ASP A 84 -9.28 -16.07 -5.47
N GLY A 85 -8.76 -14.89 -5.08
CA GLY A 85 -9.41 -13.60 -5.25
C GLY A 85 -9.21 -12.97 -6.63
N GLU A 86 -9.87 -11.84 -6.87
CA GLU A 86 -9.62 -10.98 -8.03
C GLU A 86 -9.44 -9.54 -7.55
N ALA A 87 -8.53 -8.81 -8.20
CA ALA A 87 -8.36 -7.39 -7.96
C ALA A 87 -9.60 -6.62 -8.45
N LEU A 88 -10.07 -5.64 -7.65
CA LEU A 88 -11.11 -4.71 -8.07
C LEU A 88 -10.64 -3.79 -9.21
N THR A 89 -9.33 -3.63 -9.33
CA THR A 89 -8.68 -2.77 -10.30
C THR A 89 -7.49 -3.49 -10.93
N GLY A 90 -7.12 -3.15 -12.16
CA GLY A 90 -5.85 -3.56 -12.74
C GLY A 90 -4.65 -3.04 -11.95
N ILE A 91 -3.50 -3.68 -12.17
CA ILE A 91 -2.22 -3.31 -11.56
C ILE A 91 -1.75 -1.97 -12.11
N VAL A 92 -1.56 -1.01 -11.22
CA VAL A 92 -0.99 0.31 -11.49
C VAL A 92 0.50 0.25 -11.28
N ASP A 93 1.25 0.42 -12.36
CA ASP A 93 2.70 0.54 -12.33
C ASP A 93 3.10 1.83 -13.04
N GLU A 94 2.87 2.98 -12.40
CA GLU A 94 3.41 4.23 -12.92
C GLU A 94 4.90 4.29 -12.58
N ASP A 95 5.71 4.78 -13.53
CA ASP A 95 7.14 5.02 -13.31
C ASP A 95 7.32 6.20 -12.34
N VAL A 96 7.21 5.88 -11.06
CA VAL A 96 7.47 6.80 -9.96
C VAL A 96 8.96 6.77 -9.64
N ASN A 97 9.50 7.94 -9.28
CA ASN A 97 10.90 8.10 -8.90
C ASN A 97 11.04 8.15 -7.37
N GLY A 98 10.19 7.42 -6.63
CA GLY A 98 10.20 7.48 -5.17
C GLY A 98 11.50 6.90 -4.60
N LEU A 99 12.09 5.88 -5.24
CA LEU A 99 13.43 5.38 -4.88
C LEU A 99 14.55 6.43 -5.10
N ASP A 100 14.41 7.36 -6.05
CA ASP A 100 15.43 8.38 -6.36
C ASP A 100 15.51 9.46 -5.26
N ASP A 101 14.39 9.70 -4.57
CA ASP A 101 14.30 10.59 -3.41
C ASP A 101 14.72 9.88 -2.09
N LEU A 102 14.93 8.55 -2.11
CA LEU A 102 15.42 7.78 -0.97
C LEU A 102 16.96 7.68 -0.97
N PRO A 103 17.58 7.42 0.20
CA PRO A 103 19.02 7.21 0.29
C PRO A 103 19.51 6.09 -0.65
N GLU A 104 20.74 6.20 -1.15
CA GLU A 104 21.34 5.13 -1.96
C GLU A 104 21.32 3.79 -1.22
N GLY A 105 20.77 2.76 -1.86
CA GLY A 105 20.65 1.40 -1.30
C GLY A 105 19.25 1.02 -0.82
N TRP A 106 18.25 1.88 -1.00
CA TRP A 106 16.84 1.49 -0.85
C TRP A 106 16.34 0.84 -2.13
N ASP A 107 15.81 -0.37 -1.99
CA ASP A 107 15.11 -1.09 -3.04
C ASP A 107 13.62 -1.23 -2.68
N ARG A 108 12.81 -1.61 -3.67
CA ARG A 108 11.37 -1.90 -3.53
C ARG A 108 11.06 -2.73 -2.28
N ASP A 109 11.80 -3.82 -2.14
CA ASP A 109 11.65 -4.78 -1.05
C ASP A 109 11.91 -4.13 0.32
N SER A 110 13.00 -3.37 0.44
CA SER A 110 13.33 -2.62 1.67
C SER A 110 12.29 -1.55 2.02
N VAL A 111 11.70 -0.89 1.01
CA VAL A 111 10.61 0.06 1.22
C VAL A 111 9.38 -0.67 1.76
N LEU A 112 8.97 -1.78 1.15
CA LEU A 112 7.78 -2.54 1.56
C LEU A 112 7.96 -3.15 2.96
N GLU A 113 9.15 -3.69 3.26
CA GLU A 113 9.50 -4.23 4.56
C GLU A 113 9.46 -3.15 5.65
N TYR A 114 10.14 -2.02 5.42
CA TYR A 114 10.13 -0.90 6.36
C TYR A 114 8.73 -0.33 6.55
N TRP A 115 7.98 -0.15 5.45
CA TRP A 115 6.60 0.30 5.47
C TRP A 115 5.72 -0.65 6.28
N SER A 116 5.87 -1.96 6.11
CA SER A 116 5.15 -2.94 6.93
C SER A 116 5.53 -2.82 8.42
N SER A 117 6.82 -2.67 8.71
CA SER A 117 7.36 -2.58 10.07
C SER A 117 6.83 -1.37 10.87
N ILE A 118 6.63 -0.22 10.22
CA ILE A 118 6.10 1.00 10.85
C ILE A 118 4.56 1.06 10.88
N GLY A 119 3.85 -0.02 10.53
CA GLY A 119 2.39 -0.04 10.45
C GLY A 119 1.80 0.57 9.18
N GLY A 120 2.64 0.82 8.17
CA GLY A 120 2.31 1.09 6.78
C GLY A 120 1.35 2.23 6.52
N SER A 121 1.41 3.26 7.35
CA SER A 121 0.74 4.53 7.09
C SER A 121 1.76 5.65 6.95
N TRP A 122 1.39 6.66 6.16
CA TRP A 122 2.22 7.85 5.99
C TRP A 122 2.35 8.67 7.28
N GLU A 123 1.31 8.65 8.12
CA GLU A 123 1.29 9.35 9.40
C GLU A 123 2.27 8.71 10.39
N GLU A 124 2.25 7.38 10.54
CA GLU A 124 3.18 6.65 11.41
C GLU A 124 4.63 6.84 10.94
N CYS A 125 4.88 6.70 9.63
CA CYS A 125 6.18 6.99 9.04
C CYS A 125 6.67 8.39 9.39
N THR A 126 5.79 9.38 9.21
CA THR A 126 6.15 10.78 9.47
C THR A 126 6.39 11.02 10.95
N ASP A 127 5.61 10.41 11.85
CA ASP A 127 5.76 10.56 13.30
C ASP A 127 7.09 9.97 13.79
N GLU A 128 7.44 8.76 13.36
CA GLU A 128 8.72 8.11 13.67
C GLU A 128 9.91 8.89 13.13
N MET A 129 9.83 9.35 11.87
CA MET A 129 10.93 10.04 11.20
C MET A 129 11.04 11.52 11.58
N ARG A 130 10.00 12.12 12.17
CA ARG A 130 9.98 13.54 12.56
C ARG A 130 11.11 13.88 13.51
N ASP A 131 11.36 13.02 14.49
CA ASP A 131 12.36 13.28 15.54
C ASP A 131 13.80 13.20 15.01
N GLU A 132 14.06 12.38 13.99
CA GLU A 132 15.38 12.20 13.37
C GLU A 132 15.64 13.20 12.21
N LEU A 133 14.67 13.40 11.33
CA LEU A 133 14.83 14.18 10.09
C LEU A 133 14.24 15.59 10.16
N GLY A 134 13.32 15.83 11.09
CA GLY A 134 12.46 17.02 11.15
C GLY A 134 11.21 16.87 10.27
N GLU A 135 10.12 17.54 10.67
CA GLU A 135 8.78 17.37 10.09
C GLU A 135 8.75 17.47 8.55
N GLU A 136 9.36 18.50 7.96
CA GLU A 136 9.31 18.71 6.51
C GLU A 136 10.08 17.65 5.71
N ARG A 137 11.18 17.12 6.25
CA ARG A 137 11.97 16.07 5.60
C ARG A 137 11.37 14.70 5.81
N ALA A 138 10.82 14.42 6.99
CA ALA A 138 10.07 13.21 7.28
C ALA A 138 8.90 13.06 6.29
N LYS A 139 8.11 14.12 6.11
CA LYS A 139 7.01 14.14 5.13
C LYS A 139 7.48 13.82 3.72
N GLN A 140 8.56 14.45 3.24
CA GLN A 140 9.10 14.19 1.90
C GLN A 140 9.55 12.75 1.73
N HIS A 141 10.30 12.22 2.71
CA HIS A 141 10.85 10.87 2.67
C HIS A 141 9.73 9.81 2.76
N CYS A 142 8.76 10.00 3.65
CA CYS A 142 7.59 9.13 3.75
C CYS A 142 6.68 9.22 2.53
N SER A 143 6.58 10.38 1.88
CA SER A 143 5.88 10.50 0.61
C SER A 143 6.62 9.79 -0.51
N ALA A 144 7.95 9.82 -0.56
CA ALA A 144 8.73 9.06 -1.53
C ALA A 144 8.54 7.55 -1.36
N MET A 145 8.54 7.06 -0.11
CA MET A 145 8.21 5.66 0.19
C MET A 145 6.80 5.30 -0.23
N LYS A 146 5.79 6.11 0.11
CA LYS A 146 4.41 5.80 -0.27
C LYS A 146 4.18 5.88 -1.78
N ASP A 147 4.86 6.78 -2.49
CA ASP A 147 4.84 6.79 -3.95
C ASP A 147 5.37 5.49 -4.52
N GLU A 148 6.46 4.96 -3.95
CA GLU A 148 6.92 3.63 -4.30
C GLU A 148 5.85 2.61 -3.96
N VAL A 149 5.44 2.44 -2.71
CA VAL A 149 4.48 1.41 -2.29
C VAL A 149 3.24 1.38 -3.21
N VAL A 150 2.62 2.54 -3.47
CA VAL A 150 1.42 2.64 -4.32
C VAL A 150 1.75 2.74 -5.81
N ARG A 151 3.03 2.87 -6.21
CA ARG A 151 3.50 3.05 -7.60
C ARG A 151 2.74 4.15 -8.34
N THR A 152 2.38 5.21 -7.63
CA THR A 152 1.74 6.42 -8.16
C THR A 152 1.99 7.60 -7.23
N GLN A 153 2.08 8.81 -7.77
CA GLN A 153 2.12 10.05 -6.97
C GLN A 153 0.73 10.67 -6.76
N ARG A 154 -0.31 10.10 -7.41
CA ARG A 154 -1.66 10.67 -7.44
C ARG A 154 -2.33 10.66 -6.08
N TRP A 155 -1.91 9.77 -5.17
CA TRP A 155 -2.45 9.72 -3.82
C TRP A 155 -2.15 11.00 -3.03
N ARG A 156 -1.04 11.71 -3.32
CA ARG A 156 -0.63 12.95 -2.63
C ARG A 156 -1.66 14.09 -2.75
N ASN A 157 -2.53 14.04 -3.75
CA ASN A 157 -3.50 15.09 -4.04
C ASN A 157 -4.96 14.62 -3.89
N ARG A 158 -5.16 13.41 -3.36
CA ARG A 158 -6.48 12.75 -3.31
C ARG A 158 -6.84 12.07 -1.99
N PHE A 159 -5.86 11.87 -1.09
CA PHE A 159 -6.04 11.27 0.22
C PHE A 159 -5.69 12.29 1.30
#